data_AF-A0A1G5F304-F1
#
_entry.id   AF-A0A1G5F304-F1
#
_cell.length_a   1.000
_cell.length_b   1.000
_cell.length_c   1.000
_cell.angle_alpha   90.00
_cell.angle_beta   90.00
_cell.angle_gamma   90.00
#
_symmetry.space_group_name_H-M   'P 1'
#
loop_
_entity.id
_entity.type
_entity.pdbx_description
1 polymer ?
#
loop_
_entity_poly.entity_id
_entity_poly.type
_entity_poly.pdbx_seq_one_letter_code
_entity_poly.pdbx_strand_id
1 'polypeptide(L)'
;MQLPYSEELNIEYLGRLFDNTSECYKFFWFKAILAKVTAGKYELTYEELVDEMISDAWYMVTEYRLNLGPKDTLENLVDLIKQKFPELKSSEKKSAIIDFLRDTKDKEIIDKKRTLTRNVPYRLQAPFFELLKGDAWNVGENELISLINQESRLLYYFTALNGLSTKIIIQEDWIRYINKNQEIIRGWLEYNMIRYLQRRNPSVPGIADKLYPPQERKLEKVKKYWKLLATIEPIREIYSDLLITEKDISIDHFVPWSYVAHDEMWNLSPTTKSINSAKSNNLPDWDTYFEKLAKLEYQSYQMIWKYETVHKEFEKCAKEHVNNDDIRFRIYREGVDYSEFSGELKSVLLPVYQSAENCGFGRWEYK
;
A
#
# COMPACT_ATOMS: atom_id res chain seq x y z
N MET A 1 12.35 12.34 12.81
CA MET A 1 12.71 13.21 11.66
C MET A 1 12.36 14.64 12.02
N GLN A 2 13.32 15.57 11.94
CA GLN A 2 13.08 16.99 12.21
C GLN A 2 12.77 17.73 10.91
N LEU A 3 11.85 18.68 10.98
CA LEU A 3 11.51 19.55 9.86
C LEU A 3 12.51 20.72 9.77
N PRO A 4 12.80 21.24 8.56
CA PRO A 4 13.73 22.37 8.41
C PRO A 4 13.27 23.62 9.16
N TYR A 5 14.20 24.32 9.80
CA TYR A 5 13.89 25.55 10.53
C TYR A 5 13.41 26.67 9.59
N SER A 6 12.58 27.58 10.11
CA SER A 6 12.16 28.82 9.46
C SER A 6 12.07 29.92 10.52
N GLU A 7 12.60 31.11 10.23
CA GLU A 7 12.46 32.30 11.08
C GLU A 7 11.04 32.91 10.99
N GLU A 8 10.36 32.68 9.86
CA GLU A 8 9.05 33.27 9.54
C GLU A 8 7.88 32.41 10.05
N LEU A 9 8.09 31.10 10.24
CA LEU A 9 7.03 30.12 10.49
C LEU A 9 7.24 29.33 11.78
N ASN A 10 6.15 28.98 12.46
CA ASN A 10 6.19 28.09 13.61
C ASN A 10 6.26 26.62 13.16
N ILE A 11 7.48 26.15 12.89
CA ILE A 11 7.73 24.77 12.42
C ILE A 11 7.45 23.74 13.52
N GLU A 12 7.52 24.12 14.80
CA GLU A 12 7.17 23.24 15.90
C GLU A 12 5.68 22.84 15.83
N TYR A 13 4.80 23.77 15.47
CA TYR A 13 3.37 23.48 15.27
C TYR A 13 3.12 22.59 14.05
N LEU A 14 3.87 22.79 12.95
CA LEU A 14 3.83 21.88 11.82
C LEU A 14 4.26 20.46 12.21
N GLY A 15 5.32 20.34 13.01
CA GLY A 15 5.83 19.05 13.50
C GLY A 15 4.81 18.23 14.31
N ARG A 16 3.77 18.90 14.84
CA ARG A 16 2.75 18.34 15.72
C ARG A 16 1.41 18.05 15.04
N LEU A 17 1.28 18.26 13.72
CA LEU A 17 0.04 18.00 12.97
C LEU A 17 -0.56 16.61 13.25
N PHE A 18 0.32 15.62 13.47
CA PHE A 18 -0.03 14.21 13.59
C PHE A 18 0.07 13.63 15.01
N ASP A 19 0.31 14.45 16.05
CA ASP A 19 0.40 14.01 17.45
C ASP A 19 -0.86 13.25 17.89
N ASN A 20 -2.03 13.77 17.50
CA ASN A 20 -3.34 13.21 17.80
C ASN A 20 -4.03 12.78 16.51
N THR A 21 -3.90 11.49 16.18
CA THR A 21 -4.49 10.86 14.99
C THR A 21 -5.26 9.59 15.38
N SER A 22 -6.55 9.75 15.67
CA SER A 22 -7.45 8.60 15.83
C SER A 22 -7.78 7.94 14.48
N GLU A 23 -7.84 8.72 13.41
CA GLU A 23 -8.18 8.29 12.04
C GLU A 23 -7.15 8.86 11.04
N CYS A 24 -7.17 8.38 9.79
CA CYS A 24 -6.13 8.67 8.81
C CYS A 24 -6.25 10.04 8.12
N TYR A 25 -7.41 10.70 8.23
CA TYR A 25 -7.77 11.85 7.40
C TYR A 25 -6.73 12.98 7.37
N LYS A 26 -6.03 13.25 8.49
CA LYS A 26 -5.04 14.33 8.56
C LYS A 26 -3.86 14.08 7.61
N PHE A 27 -3.41 12.83 7.53
CA PHE A 27 -2.31 12.44 6.67
C PHE A 27 -2.68 12.66 5.21
N PHE A 28 -3.82 12.13 4.78
CA PHE A 28 -4.26 12.23 3.39
C PHE A 28 -4.62 13.67 2.98
N TRP A 29 -5.24 14.46 3.87
CA TRP A 29 -5.53 15.87 3.58
C TRP A 29 -4.25 16.70 3.45
N PHE A 30 -3.29 16.52 4.35
CA PHE A 30 -2.00 17.21 4.23
C PHE A 30 -1.23 16.73 3.00
N LYS A 31 -1.24 15.43 2.68
CA LYS A 31 -0.67 14.87 1.45
C LYS A 31 -1.25 15.53 0.20
N ALA A 32 -2.58 15.68 0.15
CA ALA A 32 -3.28 16.36 -0.94
C ALA A 32 -2.86 17.84 -1.06
N ILE A 33 -2.74 18.57 0.06
CA ILE A 33 -2.23 19.95 0.08
C ILE A 33 -0.82 20.00 -0.50
N LEU A 34 0.10 19.15 -0.02
CA LEU A 34 1.48 19.14 -0.51
C LEU A 34 1.52 18.92 -2.02
N ALA A 35 0.81 17.91 -2.53
CA ALA A 35 0.77 17.60 -3.95
C ALA A 35 0.27 18.79 -4.80
N LYS A 36 -0.76 19.51 -4.34
CA LYS A 36 -1.31 20.67 -5.06
C LYS A 36 -0.40 21.88 -5.00
N VAL A 37 0.19 22.17 -3.83
CA VAL A 37 1.14 23.28 -3.66
C VAL A 37 2.39 23.07 -4.52
N THR A 38 2.96 21.86 -4.53
CA THR A 38 4.12 21.54 -5.39
C THR A 38 3.78 21.60 -6.88
N ALA A 39 2.51 21.42 -7.26
CA ALA A 39 2.03 21.60 -8.62
C ALA A 39 1.69 23.07 -8.97
N GLY A 40 1.98 24.02 -8.07
CA GLY A 40 1.75 25.44 -8.29
C GLY A 40 0.31 25.90 -8.06
N LYS A 41 -0.52 25.09 -7.39
CA LYS A 41 -1.91 25.44 -7.06
C LYS A 41 -2.08 25.75 -5.58
N TYR A 42 -2.59 26.94 -5.28
CA TYR A 42 -2.62 27.50 -3.92
C TYR A 42 -4.01 27.85 -3.39
N GLU A 43 -5.01 27.86 -4.27
CA GLU A 43 -6.42 27.97 -3.93
C GLU A 43 -7.08 26.63 -4.24
N LEU A 44 -7.54 25.92 -3.23
CA LEU A 44 -7.92 24.50 -3.32
C LEU A 44 -9.36 24.32 -2.83
N THR A 45 -10.23 23.72 -3.64
CA THR A 45 -11.57 23.37 -3.14
C THR A 45 -11.49 22.16 -2.22
N TYR A 46 -12.47 22.03 -1.32
CA TYR A 46 -12.64 20.83 -0.52
C TYR A 46 -12.79 19.59 -1.40
N GLU A 47 -13.54 19.69 -2.50
CA GLU A 47 -13.70 18.59 -3.46
C GLU A 47 -12.36 18.11 -4.01
N GLU A 48 -11.50 19.03 -4.46
CA GLU A 48 -10.21 18.67 -5.03
C GLU A 48 -9.31 17.96 -4.03
N LEU A 49 -9.35 18.37 -2.77
CA LEU A 49 -8.57 17.74 -1.70
C LEU A 49 -9.14 16.36 -1.35
N VAL A 50 -10.47 16.22 -1.24
CA VAL A 50 -11.10 14.93 -0.96
C VAL A 50 -10.87 13.94 -2.10
N ASP A 51 -10.93 14.36 -3.35
CA ASP A 51 -10.69 13.49 -4.51
C ASP A 51 -9.24 12.99 -4.54
N GLU A 52 -8.29 13.85 -4.19
CA GLU A 52 -6.89 13.44 -3.98
C GLU A 52 -6.76 12.43 -2.84
N MET A 53 -7.42 12.64 -1.70
CA MET A 53 -7.39 11.70 -0.58
C MET A 53 -7.90 10.31 -0.98
N ILE A 54 -9.04 10.25 -1.67
CA ILE A 54 -9.65 8.98 -2.13
C ILE A 54 -8.72 8.29 -3.11
N SER A 55 -8.18 9.03 -4.08
CA SER A 55 -7.28 8.45 -5.10
C SER A 55 -5.94 7.98 -4.52
N ASP A 56 -5.40 8.66 -3.50
CA ASP A 56 -4.20 8.23 -2.78
C ASP A 56 -4.44 6.99 -1.88
N ALA A 57 -5.64 6.86 -1.33
CA ALA A 57 -6.03 5.70 -0.52
C ALA A 57 -6.44 4.49 -1.37
N TRP A 58 -6.82 4.70 -2.63
CA TRP A 58 -7.41 3.68 -3.50
C TRP A 58 -6.62 2.37 -3.53
N TYR A 59 -5.33 2.43 -3.89
CA TYR A 59 -4.50 1.24 -4.00
C TYR A 59 -4.21 0.60 -2.64
N MET A 60 -4.05 1.41 -1.59
CA MET A 60 -3.83 0.93 -0.22
C MET A 60 -4.98 0.05 0.27
N VAL A 61 -6.21 0.49 0.03
CA VAL A 61 -7.41 -0.21 0.49
C VAL A 61 -7.77 -1.35 -0.46
N THR A 62 -7.80 -1.10 -1.77
CA THR A 62 -8.37 -2.06 -2.74
C THR A 62 -7.40 -3.13 -3.22
N GLU A 63 -6.09 -2.89 -3.18
CA GLU A 63 -5.06 -3.86 -3.58
C GLU A 63 -4.35 -4.46 -2.36
N TYR A 64 -3.82 -3.60 -1.48
CA TYR A 64 -3.06 -4.04 -0.31
C TYR A 64 -3.95 -4.44 0.89
N ARG A 65 -5.25 -4.13 0.85
CA ARG A 65 -6.21 -4.40 1.94
C ARG A 65 -5.78 -3.81 3.28
N LEU A 66 -5.17 -2.63 3.26
CA LEU A 66 -4.76 -1.95 4.48
C LEU A 66 -5.98 -1.39 5.22
N ASN A 67 -6.04 -1.64 6.53
CA ASN A 67 -6.90 -0.92 7.45
C ASN A 67 -6.33 0.48 7.71
N LEU A 68 -7.07 1.53 7.35
CA LEU A 68 -6.70 2.92 7.62
C LEU A 68 -7.20 3.39 8.98
N GLY A 69 -8.16 2.69 9.60
CA GLY A 69 -8.58 2.92 10.97
C GLY A 69 -9.80 2.07 11.36
N PRO A 70 -10.16 2.03 12.64
CA PRO A 70 -11.26 1.18 13.12
C PRO A 70 -12.64 1.61 12.60
N LYS A 71 -12.84 2.91 12.30
CA LYS A 71 -14.08 3.47 11.74
C LYS A 71 -13.75 4.57 10.73
N ASP A 72 -12.72 4.32 9.92
CA ASP A 72 -12.15 5.36 9.06
C ASP A 72 -13.10 5.71 7.92
N THR A 73 -13.48 6.99 7.83
CA THR A 73 -14.47 7.44 6.84
C THR A 73 -13.90 7.39 5.42
N LEU A 74 -12.59 7.53 5.25
CA LEU A 74 -11.93 7.49 3.93
C LEU A 74 -11.90 6.05 3.41
N GLU A 75 -11.49 5.09 4.25
CA GLU A 75 -11.52 3.66 3.92
C GLU A 75 -12.93 3.21 3.51
N ASN A 76 -13.93 3.51 4.35
CA ASN A 76 -15.33 3.18 4.07
C ASN A 76 -15.86 3.80 2.77
N LEU A 77 -15.36 4.98 2.37
CA LEU A 77 -15.74 5.61 1.11
C LEU A 77 -15.08 4.91 -0.08
N VAL A 78 -13.80 4.54 0.03
CA VAL A 78 -13.11 3.75 -0.99
C VAL A 78 -13.81 2.40 -1.20
N ASP A 79 -14.15 1.70 -0.11
CA ASP A 79 -14.87 0.42 -0.17
C ASP A 79 -16.26 0.57 -0.81
N LEU A 80 -17.02 1.62 -0.45
CA LEU A 80 -18.31 1.90 -1.08
C LEU A 80 -18.16 2.08 -2.60
N ILE A 81 -17.17 2.88 -3.03
CA ILE A 81 -16.93 3.12 -4.45
C ILE A 81 -16.59 1.80 -5.13
N LYS A 82 -15.69 1.00 -4.56
CA LYS A 82 -15.29 -0.29 -5.14
C LYS A 82 -16.44 -1.29 -5.20
N GLN A 83 -17.34 -1.28 -4.22
CA GLN A 83 -18.54 -2.11 -4.20
C GLN A 83 -19.54 -1.71 -5.29
N LYS A 84 -19.77 -0.40 -5.47
CA LYS A 84 -20.72 0.12 -6.47
C LYS A 84 -20.20 0.02 -7.90
N PHE A 85 -18.88 0.16 -8.07
CA PHE A 85 -18.19 0.21 -9.36
C PHE A 85 -17.08 -0.85 -9.41
N PRO A 86 -17.44 -2.15 -9.40
CA PRO A 86 -16.46 -3.25 -9.34
C PRO A 86 -15.49 -3.27 -10.54
N GLU A 87 -15.89 -2.68 -11.67
CA GLU A 87 -15.09 -2.53 -12.89
C GLU A 87 -13.87 -1.61 -12.74
N LEU A 88 -13.90 -0.66 -11.78
CA LEU A 88 -12.74 0.17 -11.45
C LEU A 88 -11.65 -0.71 -10.84
N LYS A 89 -10.57 -0.96 -11.56
CA LYS A 89 -9.51 -1.85 -11.11
C LYS A 89 -8.81 -1.27 -9.88
N SER A 90 -8.35 -2.13 -8.98
CA SER A 90 -7.52 -1.71 -7.84
C SER A 90 -6.23 -1.01 -8.33
N SER A 91 -5.70 -1.45 -9.48
CA SER A 91 -4.54 -0.87 -10.17
C SER A 91 -4.86 0.30 -11.11
N GLU A 92 -6.04 0.91 -11.00
CA GLU A 92 -6.43 2.02 -11.86
C GLU A 92 -5.50 3.22 -11.66
N LYS A 93 -5.29 4.01 -12.73
CA LYS A 93 -4.43 5.19 -12.62
C LYS A 93 -5.08 6.25 -11.73
N LYS A 94 -4.28 6.93 -10.91
CA LYS A 94 -4.72 8.02 -10.04
C LYS A 94 -5.58 9.06 -10.79
N SER A 95 -5.17 9.46 -11.99
CA SER A 95 -5.93 10.41 -12.82
C SER A 95 -7.32 9.91 -13.19
N ALA A 96 -7.46 8.63 -13.54
CA ALA A 96 -8.75 8.04 -13.91
C ALA A 96 -9.70 7.96 -12.70
N ILE A 97 -9.18 7.67 -11.50
CA ILE A 97 -9.97 7.74 -10.27
C ILE A 97 -10.43 9.18 -10.00
N ILE A 98 -9.55 10.18 -10.17
CA ILE A 98 -9.91 11.60 -10.00
C ILE A 98 -10.99 12.02 -11.00
N ASP A 99 -10.87 11.64 -12.28
CA ASP A 99 -11.85 11.99 -13.30
C ASP A 99 -13.20 11.32 -13.02
N PHE A 100 -13.21 10.05 -12.60
CA PHE A 100 -14.42 9.37 -12.13
C PHE A 100 -15.07 10.11 -10.94
N LEU A 101 -14.28 10.51 -9.96
CA LEU A 101 -14.77 11.21 -8.76
C LEU A 101 -15.35 12.59 -9.10
N ARG A 102 -14.79 13.28 -10.08
CA ARG A 102 -15.28 14.59 -10.53
C ARG A 102 -16.62 14.48 -11.26
N ASP A 103 -16.79 13.44 -12.07
CA ASP A 103 -17.95 13.28 -12.94
C ASP A 103 -19.10 12.50 -12.29
N THR A 104 -18.86 11.90 -11.11
CA THR A 104 -19.86 11.09 -10.41
C THR A 104 -21.10 11.90 -10.01
N LYS A 105 -22.27 11.31 -10.23
CA LYS A 105 -23.58 11.83 -9.79
C LYS A 105 -24.19 11.02 -8.65
N ASP A 106 -23.44 10.06 -8.12
CA ASP A 106 -23.90 9.21 -7.03
C ASP A 106 -24.01 10.04 -5.74
N LYS A 107 -25.25 10.21 -5.27
CA LYS A 107 -25.55 11.06 -4.10
C LYS A 107 -24.88 10.56 -2.83
N GLU A 108 -24.77 9.24 -2.65
CA GLU A 108 -24.18 8.67 -1.43
C GLU A 108 -22.66 8.91 -1.39
N ILE A 109 -21.98 8.77 -2.54
CA ILE A 109 -20.56 9.13 -2.66
C ILE A 109 -20.37 10.61 -2.35
N ILE A 110 -21.18 11.49 -2.96
CA ILE A 110 -21.10 12.94 -2.73
C ILE A 110 -21.33 13.29 -1.25
N ASP A 111 -22.30 12.65 -0.59
CA ASP A 111 -22.59 12.90 0.83
C ASP A 111 -21.49 12.36 1.76
N LYS A 112 -20.85 11.23 1.41
CA LYS A 112 -19.68 10.74 2.14
C LYS A 112 -18.45 11.61 1.91
N LYS A 113 -18.24 12.18 0.70
CA LYS A 113 -17.22 13.21 0.47
C LYS A 113 -17.41 14.40 1.40
N ARG A 114 -18.64 14.91 1.53
CA ARG A 114 -18.99 15.99 2.48
C ARG A 114 -18.73 15.62 3.94
N THR A 115 -18.89 14.34 4.29
CA THR A 115 -18.64 13.88 5.66
C THR A 115 -17.15 14.01 6.02
N LEU A 116 -16.24 13.75 5.08
CA LEU A 116 -14.80 13.93 5.30
C LEU A 116 -14.45 15.39 5.64
N THR A 117 -15.13 16.36 5.00
CA THR A 117 -14.81 17.79 5.16
C THR A 117 -15.33 18.41 6.46
N ARG A 118 -16.13 17.70 7.25
CA ARG A 118 -16.71 18.24 8.51
C ARG A 118 -15.67 18.53 9.59
N ASN A 119 -14.55 17.80 9.57
CA ASN A 119 -13.56 17.87 10.64
C ASN A 119 -12.15 18.16 10.13
N VAL A 120 -11.70 17.49 9.06
CA VAL A 120 -10.29 17.58 8.65
C VAL A 120 -9.81 18.99 8.30
N PRO A 121 -10.57 19.84 7.58
CA PRO A 121 -10.05 21.13 7.15
C PRO A 121 -9.73 22.02 8.36
N TYR A 122 -10.50 21.90 9.43
CA TYR A 122 -10.36 22.69 10.66
C TYR A 122 -9.34 22.06 11.61
N ARG A 123 -9.45 20.74 11.84
CA ARG A 123 -8.67 20.01 12.85
C ARG A 123 -7.24 19.67 12.42
N LEU A 124 -6.89 19.77 11.14
CA LEU A 124 -5.51 19.58 10.70
C LEU A 124 -4.60 20.57 11.44
N GLN A 125 -4.97 21.85 11.39
CA GLN A 125 -4.16 22.95 11.95
C GLN A 125 -4.37 23.13 13.46
N ALA A 126 -5.04 22.20 14.16
CA ALA A 126 -5.30 22.28 15.60
C ALA A 126 -4.06 22.63 16.46
N PRO A 127 -2.83 22.15 16.16
CA PRO A 127 -1.63 22.53 16.93
C PRO A 127 -1.28 24.02 16.87
N PHE A 128 -1.79 24.76 15.87
CA PHE A 128 -1.55 26.20 15.71
C PHE A 128 -2.42 27.04 16.64
N PHE A 129 -3.43 26.45 17.29
CA PHE A 129 -4.35 27.15 18.18
C PHE A 129 -3.99 26.88 19.64
N GLU A 130 -3.57 27.91 20.37
CA GLU A 130 -3.30 27.79 21.81
C GLU A 130 -4.56 27.86 22.65
N LEU A 131 -5.55 28.64 22.19
CA LEU A 131 -6.78 29.00 22.91
C LEU A 131 -7.99 28.12 22.53
N LEU A 132 -8.02 27.57 21.31
CA LEU A 132 -9.15 26.78 20.82
C LEU A 132 -9.02 25.31 21.26
N LYS A 133 -9.58 25.00 22.44
CA LYS A 133 -9.49 23.68 23.09
C LYS A 133 -10.87 23.18 23.52
N GLY A 134 -11.01 21.85 23.60
CA GLY A 134 -12.22 21.20 24.11
C GLY A 134 -13.48 21.56 23.31
N ASP A 135 -14.52 22.00 24.00
CA ASP A 135 -15.84 22.30 23.41
C ASP A 135 -15.84 23.49 22.46
N ALA A 136 -14.77 24.30 22.41
CA ALA A 136 -14.63 25.37 21.43
C ALA A 136 -14.61 24.86 19.97
N TRP A 137 -14.32 23.57 19.76
CA TRP A 137 -14.41 22.92 18.45
C TRP A 137 -15.84 22.48 18.08
N ASN A 138 -16.78 22.49 19.04
CA ASN A 138 -18.13 21.95 18.90
C ASN A 138 -19.14 23.05 18.50
N VAL A 139 -18.76 23.91 17.56
CA VAL A 139 -19.62 24.96 16.98
C VAL A 139 -19.90 24.68 15.50
N GLY A 140 -20.81 25.44 14.89
CA GLY A 140 -21.15 25.28 13.48
C GLY A 140 -19.99 25.58 12.53
N GLU A 141 -19.96 24.97 11.35
CA GLU A 141 -18.85 25.13 10.38
C GLU A 141 -18.59 26.59 9.98
N ASN A 142 -19.65 27.38 9.80
CA ASN A 142 -19.53 28.83 9.52
C ASN A 142 -18.84 29.59 10.65
N GLU A 143 -19.16 29.24 11.91
CA GLU A 143 -18.57 29.86 13.08
C GLU A 143 -17.11 29.43 13.25
N LEU A 144 -16.80 28.14 13.04
CA LEU A 144 -15.42 27.65 13.00
C LEU A 144 -14.59 28.38 11.95
N ILE A 145 -15.10 28.53 10.72
CA ILE A 145 -14.41 29.28 9.67
C ILE A 145 -14.17 30.72 10.11
N SER A 146 -15.18 31.38 10.68
CA SER A 146 -15.05 32.77 11.15
C SER A 146 -14.01 32.93 12.25
N LEU A 147 -13.99 32.02 13.23
CA LEU A 147 -13.01 32.00 14.31
C LEU A 147 -11.60 31.73 13.77
N ILE A 148 -11.44 30.72 12.93
CA ILE A 148 -10.13 30.33 12.38
C ILE A 148 -9.55 31.44 11.49
N ASN A 149 -10.39 32.12 10.69
CA ASN A 149 -9.94 33.21 9.83
C ASN A 149 -9.54 34.49 10.60
N GLN A 150 -9.81 34.58 11.91
CA GLN A 150 -9.32 35.67 12.76
C GLN A 150 -7.93 35.38 13.37
N GLU A 151 -7.49 34.12 13.33
CA GLU A 151 -6.16 33.75 13.81
C GLU A 151 -5.08 34.16 12.81
N SER A 152 -3.84 34.17 13.29
CA SER A 152 -2.68 34.56 12.48
C SER A 152 -1.74 33.38 12.26
N ARG A 153 -0.94 33.45 11.19
CA ARG A 153 0.16 32.52 10.88
C ARG A 153 -0.26 31.06 10.66
N LEU A 154 -1.49 30.85 10.19
CA LEU A 154 -1.97 29.53 9.79
C LEU A 154 -1.40 29.10 8.42
N LEU A 155 -1.41 27.79 8.14
CA LEU A 155 -1.07 27.20 6.85
C LEU A 155 -2.00 27.70 5.74
N TYR A 156 -3.29 27.80 6.06
CA TYR A 156 -4.33 28.28 5.14
C TYR A 156 -5.52 28.88 5.86
N TYR A 157 -6.25 29.74 5.15
CA TYR A 157 -7.54 30.32 5.55
C TYR A 157 -8.66 29.88 4.60
N PHE A 158 -9.90 30.09 5.00
CA PHE A 158 -11.07 29.62 4.28
C PHE A 158 -11.79 30.75 3.54
N THR A 159 -12.35 30.45 2.37
CA THR A 159 -13.42 31.28 1.79
C THR A 159 -14.75 31.07 2.51
N ALA A 160 -15.79 31.79 2.10
CA ALA A 160 -17.15 31.53 2.57
C ALA A 160 -17.54 30.05 2.37
N LEU A 161 -18.23 29.48 3.37
CA LEU A 161 -18.69 28.10 3.34
C LEU A 161 -19.67 27.89 2.18
N ASN A 162 -19.35 26.93 1.33
CA ASN A 162 -20.15 26.54 0.17
C ASN A 162 -20.01 25.03 -0.11
N GLY A 163 -20.22 24.20 0.92
CA GLY A 163 -20.11 22.75 0.83
C GLY A 163 -18.74 22.30 0.27
N LEU A 164 -18.74 21.38 -0.71
CA LEU A 164 -17.52 20.91 -1.36
C LEU A 164 -16.80 21.97 -2.22
N SER A 165 -17.51 23.05 -2.58
CA SER A 165 -16.93 24.19 -3.30
C SER A 165 -16.28 25.21 -2.37
N THR A 166 -16.35 25.03 -1.05
CA THR A 166 -15.55 25.81 -0.08
C THR A 166 -14.08 25.66 -0.42
N LYS A 167 -13.33 26.75 -0.32
CA LYS A 167 -11.91 26.76 -0.67
C LYS A 167 -11.04 27.08 0.52
N ILE A 168 -9.84 26.52 0.50
CA ILE A 168 -8.72 26.95 1.34
C ILE A 168 -7.71 27.72 0.49
N ILE A 169 -7.14 28.77 1.06
CA ILE A 169 -6.13 29.61 0.45
C ILE A 169 -4.83 29.43 1.23
N ILE A 170 -3.87 28.73 0.62
CA ILE A 170 -2.56 28.48 1.24
C ILE A 170 -1.79 29.79 1.32
N GLN A 171 -1.18 30.06 2.48
CA GLN A 171 -0.47 31.30 2.73
C GLN A 171 0.92 31.33 2.07
N GLU A 172 1.36 32.53 1.65
CA GLU A 172 2.57 32.70 0.84
C GLU A 172 3.84 32.16 1.52
N ASP A 173 4.04 32.48 2.80
CA ASP A 173 5.21 32.01 3.57
C ASP A 173 5.27 30.49 3.61
N TRP A 174 4.11 29.83 3.75
CA TRP A 174 4.01 28.38 3.72
C TRP A 174 4.23 27.78 2.34
N ILE A 175 3.78 28.45 1.27
CA ILE A 175 4.08 28.04 -0.12
C ILE A 175 5.59 28.07 -0.35
N ARG A 176 6.27 29.16 0.04
CA ARG A 176 7.73 29.27 -0.07
C ARG A 176 8.44 28.18 0.73
N TYR A 177 8.01 27.94 1.97
CA TYR A 177 8.59 26.91 2.82
C TYR A 177 8.37 25.49 2.28
N ILE A 178 7.16 25.16 1.82
CA ILE A 178 6.84 23.83 1.27
C ILE A 178 7.67 23.57 0.01
N ASN A 179 7.69 24.50 -0.94
CA ASN A 179 8.43 24.32 -2.19
C ASN A 179 9.94 24.20 -1.95
N LYS A 180 10.50 24.98 -1.02
CA LYS A 180 11.92 24.91 -0.66
C LYS A 180 12.30 23.57 -0.01
N ASN A 181 11.40 22.98 0.77
CA ASN A 181 11.68 21.82 1.64
C ASN A 181 10.90 20.56 1.28
N GLN A 182 10.32 20.48 0.07
CA GLN A 182 9.32 19.49 -0.31
C GLN A 182 9.74 18.03 -0.04
N GLU A 183 10.98 17.65 -0.37
CA GLU A 183 11.48 16.29 -0.16
C GLU A 183 11.54 15.91 1.33
N ILE A 184 11.97 16.84 2.18
CA ILE A 184 12.06 16.61 3.63
C ILE A 184 10.66 16.56 4.23
N ILE A 185 9.74 17.44 3.81
CA ILE A 185 8.36 17.42 4.30
C ILE A 185 7.66 16.14 3.86
N ARG A 186 7.88 15.69 2.62
CA ARG A 186 7.35 14.43 2.10
C ARG A 186 7.87 13.23 2.90
N GLY A 187 9.18 13.13 3.11
CA GLY A 187 9.76 12.07 3.95
C GLY A 187 9.23 12.08 5.38
N TRP A 188 9.00 13.26 5.97
CA TRP A 188 8.41 13.38 7.30
C TRP A 188 6.95 12.92 7.33
N LEU A 189 6.16 13.29 6.32
CA LEU A 189 4.78 12.82 6.17
C LEU A 189 4.75 11.28 6.03
N GLU A 190 5.54 10.73 5.11
CA GLU A 190 5.63 9.29 4.87
C GLU A 190 6.06 8.52 6.12
N TYR A 191 7.05 9.02 6.86
CA TYR A 191 7.46 8.43 8.14
C TYR A 191 6.31 8.37 9.15
N ASN A 192 5.54 9.45 9.31
CA ASN A 192 4.41 9.44 10.23
C ASN A 192 3.25 8.55 9.73
N MET A 193 3.01 8.50 8.42
CA MET A 193 2.05 7.58 7.81
C MET A 193 2.44 6.11 8.04
N ILE A 194 3.71 5.74 7.84
CA ILE A 194 4.21 4.38 8.09
C ILE A 194 3.96 3.99 9.54
N ARG A 195 4.32 4.85 10.49
CA ARG A 195 4.08 4.59 11.93
C ARG A 195 2.60 4.44 12.25
N TYR A 196 1.75 5.27 11.64
CA TYR A 196 0.31 5.19 11.83
C TYR A 196 -0.25 3.88 11.26
N LEU A 197 0.03 3.57 9.99
CA LEU A 197 -0.44 2.38 9.29
C LEU A 197 0.06 1.09 9.93
N GLN A 198 1.31 1.06 10.41
CA GLN A 198 1.86 -0.12 11.11
C GLN A 198 1.10 -0.44 12.40
N ARG A 199 0.65 0.58 13.15
CA ARG A 199 -0.19 0.37 14.35
C ARG A 199 -1.59 -0.14 14.00
N ARG A 200 -2.12 0.24 12.83
CA ARG A 200 -3.43 -0.22 12.34
C ARG A 200 -3.36 -1.61 11.72
N ASN A 201 -2.19 -2.01 11.21
CA ASN A 201 -1.97 -3.26 10.47
C ASN A 201 -0.78 -4.05 11.07
N PRO A 202 -0.86 -4.49 12.34
CA PRO A 202 0.29 -5.10 13.02
C PRO A 202 0.77 -6.41 12.39
N SER A 203 -0.10 -7.13 11.68
CA SER A 203 0.20 -8.40 11.02
C SER A 203 0.53 -8.27 9.54
N VAL A 204 0.55 -7.05 8.99
CA VAL A 204 0.79 -6.84 7.56
C VAL A 204 2.27 -6.48 7.36
N PRO A 205 3.05 -7.28 6.62
CA PRO A 205 4.46 -6.99 6.41
C PRO A 205 4.65 -5.83 5.42
N GLY A 206 5.84 -5.21 5.43
CA GLY A 206 6.24 -4.26 4.38
C GLY A 206 5.37 -3.02 4.27
N ILE A 207 4.85 -2.46 5.38
CA ILE A 207 4.00 -1.25 5.33
C ILE A 207 4.69 -0.09 4.60
N ALA A 208 6.01 0.07 4.75
CA ALA A 208 6.77 1.11 4.05
C ALA A 208 6.67 1.00 2.52
N ASP A 209 6.59 -0.21 1.98
CA ASP A 209 6.48 -0.46 0.54
C ASP A 209 5.04 -0.34 0.02
N LYS A 210 4.07 -0.16 0.92
CA LYS A 210 2.63 -0.12 0.62
C LYS A 210 2.03 1.28 0.61
N LEU A 211 2.86 2.32 0.68
CA LEU A 211 2.39 3.72 0.58
C LEU A 211 1.98 4.11 -0.84
N TYR A 212 2.45 3.37 -1.84
CA TYR A 212 2.20 3.63 -3.25
C TYR A 212 2.11 2.32 -4.04
N PRO A 213 1.50 2.33 -5.24
CA PRO A 213 1.63 1.21 -6.17
C PRO A 213 3.10 0.92 -6.50
N PRO A 214 3.48 -0.35 -6.71
CA PRO A 214 4.85 -0.70 -7.10
C PRO A 214 5.21 -0.07 -8.44
N GLN A 215 6.43 0.44 -8.56
CA GLN A 215 6.95 0.94 -9.84
C GLN A 215 7.46 -0.22 -10.72
N GLU A 216 8.23 -1.16 -10.14
CA GLU A 216 8.78 -2.32 -10.85
C GLU A 216 8.88 -3.53 -9.91
N ARG A 217 8.70 -4.75 -10.45
CA ARG A 217 9.00 -6.02 -9.76
C ARG A 217 10.24 -6.66 -10.38
N LYS A 218 11.17 -7.17 -9.58
CA LYS A 218 12.46 -7.69 -10.04
C LYS A 218 12.47 -9.23 -10.06
N LEU A 219 11.69 -9.84 -10.95
CA LEU A 219 11.54 -11.30 -11.04
C LEU A 219 12.42 -11.98 -12.12
N GLU A 220 13.23 -11.22 -12.85
CA GLU A 220 13.99 -11.75 -14.00
C GLU A 220 15.01 -12.83 -13.61
N LYS A 221 15.63 -12.74 -12.43
CA LYS A 221 16.56 -13.78 -11.95
C LYS A 221 15.83 -15.07 -11.62
N VAL A 222 14.71 -14.99 -10.92
CA VAL A 222 13.86 -16.14 -10.59
C VAL A 222 13.32 -16.78 -11.87
N LYS A 223 12.89 -15.97 -12.85
CA LYS A 223 12.46 -16.45 -14.16
C LYS A 223 13.58 -17.18 -14.91
N LYS A 224 14.80 -16.62 -14.91
CA LYS A 224 15.97 -17.25 -15.53
C LYS A 224 16.35 -18.56 -14.84
N TYR A 225 16.26 -18.63 -13.51
CA TYR A 225 16.50 -19.83 -12.72
C TYR A 225 15.53 -20.95 -13.12
N TRP A 226 14.23 -20.68 -13.12
CA TRP A 226 13.23 -21.70 -13.49
C TRP A 226 13.31 -22.12 -14.97
N LYS A 227 13.69 -21.21 -15.88
CA LYS A 227 14.00 -21.58 -17.27
C LYS A 227 15.16 -22.56 -17.36
N LEU A 228 16.24 -22.33 -16.61
CA LEU A 228 17.37 -23.26 -16.57
C LEU A 228 16.92 -24.65 -16.09
N LEU A 229 16.15 -24.74 -15.02
CA LEU A 229 15.63 -26.03 -14.53
C LEU A 229 14.82 -26.76 -15.61
N ALA A 230 13.93 -26.06 -16.32
CA ALA A 230 13.11 -26.62 -17.39
C ALA A 230 13.90 -27.14 -18.61
N THR A 231 15.16 -26.73 -18.78
CA THR A 231 16.05 -27.29 -19.84
C THR A 231 16.70 -28.62 -19.46
N ILE A 232 16.71 -28.95 -18.16
CA ILE A 232 17.43 -30.11 -17.63
C ILE A 232 16.44 -31.22 -17.29
N GLU A 233 15.35 -30.90 -16.59
CA GLU A 233 14.30 -31.85 -16.21
C GLU A 233 12.91 -31.25 -16.51
N PRO A 234 11.88 -32.09 -16.79
CA PRO A 234 10.52 -31.61 -16.97
C PRO A 234 10.00 -30.92 -15.70
N ILE A 235 9.53 -29.69 -15.84
CA ILE A 235 8.92 -28.90 -14.77
C ILE A 235 7.42 -28.77 -15.02
N ARG A 236 6.60 -29.20 -14.06
CA ARG A 236 5.14 -29.06 -14.10
C ARG A 236 4.70 -27.98 -13.12
N GLU A 237 3.85 -27.06 -13.56
CA GLU A 237 3.32 -26.04 -12.66
C GLU A 237 2.22 -26.58 -11.75
N ILE A 238 2.04 -25.92 -10.60
CA ILE A 238 1.33 -26.50 -9.45
C ILE A 238 -0.20 -26.49 -9.60
N TYR A 239 -0.77 -25.73 -10.53
CA TYR A 239 -2.21 -25.50 -10.59
C TYR A 239 -2.93 -26.45 -11.55
N SER A 240 -2.43 -26.58 -12.78
CA SER A 240 -3.03 -27.38 -13.85
C SER A 240 -2.16 -28.55 -14.32
N ASP A 241 -1.00 -28.76 -13.69
CA ASP A 241 -0.02 -29.81 -14.02
C ASP A 241 0.59 -29.69 -15.44
N LEU A 242 0.50 -28.50 -16.05
CA LEU A 242 1.06 -28.22 -17.37
C LEU A 242 2.58 -28.15 -17.33
N LEU A 243 3.23 -28.62 -18.40
CA LEU A 243 4.68 -28.48 -18.55
C LEU A 243 5.05 -27.01 -18.82
N ILE A 244 6.00 -26.50 -18.04
CA ILE A 244 6.61 -25.20 -18.26
C ILE A 244 7.58 -25.28 -19.43
N THR A 245 7.44 -24.34 -20.36
CA THR A 245 8.36 -24.16 -21.49
C THR A 245 9.06 -22.81 -21.38
N GLU A 246 10.21 -22.66 -22.03
CA GLU A 246 10.97 -21.40 -22.01
C GLU A 246 10.19 -20.17 -22.53
N LYS A 247 9.17 -20.40 -23.37
CA LYS A 247 8.46 -19.34 -24.10
C LYS A 247 7.31 -18.72 -23.31
N ASP A 248 6.68 -19.44 -22.39
CA ASP A 248 5.45 -18.98 -21.70
C ASP A 248 5.54 -19.09 -20.16
N ILE A 249 6.75 -18.89 -19.62
CA ILE A 249 6.95 -18.88 -18.16
C ILE A 249 6.60 -17.51 -17.55
N SER A 250 5.71 -17.55 -16.57
CA SER A 250 5.42 -16.50 -15.59
C SER A 250 5.84 -17.00 -14.20
N ILE A 251 6.08 -16.06 -13.27
CA ILE A 251 6.34 -16.38 -11.87
C ILE A 251 5.13 -15.93 -11.06
N ASP A 252 4.57 -16.85 -10.28
CA ASP A 252 3.47 -16.59 -9.36
C ASP A 252 3.97 -16.59 -7.91
N HIS A 253 3.39 -15.70 -7.11
CA HIS A 253 3.57 -15.69 -5.66
C HIS A 253 2.48 -16.55 -5.01
N PHE A 254 2.84 -17.63 -4.33
CA PHE A 254 1.86 -18.52 -3.68
C PHE A 254 0.97 -17.75 -2.70
N VAL A 255 1.58 -16.97 -1.80
CA VAL A 255 0.91 -15.89 -1.06
C VAL A 255 1.03 -14.59 -1.87
N PRO A 256 -0.07 -13.88 -2.18
CA PRO A 256 -0.08 -12.70 -3.04
C PRO A 256 0.97 -11.65 -2.70
N TRP A 257 1.66 -11.13 -3.72
CA TRP A 257 2.64 -10.05 -3.57
C TRP A 257 2.06 -8.81 -2.88
N SER A 258 0.79 -8.47 -3.16
CA SER A 258 0.11 -7.34 -2.49
C SER A 258 -0.01 -7.52 -0.97
N TYR A 259 0.03 -8.75 -0.46
CA TYR A 259 0.15 -9.02 0.97
C TYR A 259 1.61 -9.03 1.45
N VAL A 260 2.52 -9.72 0.77
CA VAL A 260 3.89 -9.91 1.29
C VAL A 260 4.85 -8.74 1.04
N ALA A 261 4.66 -7.99 -0.05
CA ALA A 261 5.53 -6.93 -0.54
C ALA A 261 7.02 -7.32 -0.71
N HIS A 262 7.30 -8.61 -0.93
CA HIS A 262 8.65 -9.12 -1.17
C HIS A 262 8.64 -10.25 -2.21
N ASP A 263 9.81 -10.50 -2.79
CA ASP A 263 10.04 -11.52 -3.82
C ASP A 263 10.91 -12.67 -3.26
N GLU A 264 10.60 -13.14 -2.05
CA GLU A 264 11.28 -14.29 -1.43
C GLU A 264 11.03 -15.59 -2.20
N MET A 265 12.10 -16.31 -2.50
CA MET A 265 12.12 -17.46 -3.41
C MET A 265 11.21 -18.60 -2.97
N TRP A 266 11.11 -18.86 -1.65
CA TRP A 266 10.22 -19.87 -1.08
C TRP A 266 8.72 -19.60 -1.30
N ASN A 267 8.37 -18.41 -1.80
CA ASN A 267 7.00 -18.04 -2.16
C ASN A 267 6.78 -17.98 -3.69
N LEU A 268 7.78 -18.31 -4.51
CA LEU A 268 7.78 -18.06 -5.96
C LEU A 268 7.84 -19.34 -6.78
N SER A 269 6.79 -19.63 -7.55
CA SER A 269 6.73 -20.82 -8.41
C SER A 269 6.45 -20.46 -9.88
N PRO A 270 6.95 -21.25 -10.85
CA PRO A 270 6.68 -21.02 -12.25
C PRO A 270 5.25 -21.45 -12.60
N THR A 271 4.60 -20.67 -13.44
CA THR A 271 3.29 -20.99 -14.02
C THR A 271 3.16 -20.34 -15.39
N THR A 272 1.99 -20.38 -16.01
CA THR A 272 1.70 -19.66 -17.26
C THR A 272 1.10 -18.28 -16.97
N LYS A 273 1.18 -17.37 -17.94
CA LYS A 273 0.57 -16.03 -17.80
C LYS A 273 -0.95 -16.12 -17.60
N SER A 274 -1.61 -17.07 -18.27
CA SER A 274 -3.06 -17.29 -18.16
C SER A 274 -3.46 -17.67 -16.73
N ILE A 275 -2.77 -18.67 -16.15
CA ILE A 275 -3.07 -19.17 -14.81
C ILE A 275 -2.76 -18.12 -13.74
N ASN A 276 -1.59 -17.47 -13.82
CA ASN A 276 -1.24 -16.38 -12.90
C ASN A 276 -2.28 -15.24 -12.94
N SER A 277 -2.75 -14.86 -14.14
CA SER A 277 -3.81 -13.86 -14.28
C SER A 277 -5.16 -14.34 -13.70
N ALA A 278 -5.47 -15.63 -13.81
CA ALA A 278 -6.68 -16.22 -13.24
C ALA A 278 -6.65 -16.29 -11.71
N LYS A 279 -5.49 -16.62 -11.12
CA LYS A 279 -5.28 -16.61 -9.67
C LYS A 279 -5.31 -15.18 -9.12
N SER A 280 -4.65 -14.25 -9.81
CA SER A 280 -4.54 -12.84 -9.40
C SER A 280 -4.03 -12.74 -7.94
N ASN A 281 -4.58 -11.84 -7.14
CA ASN A 281 -4.25 -11.67 -5.73
C ASN A 281 -5.04 -12.62 -4.81
N ASN A 282 -5.47 -13.78 -5.26
CA ASN A 282 -6.10 -14.77 -4.39
C ASN A 282 -5.08 -15.76 -3.84
N LEU A 283 -5.40 -16.31 -2.68
CA LEU A 283 -4.70 -17.42 -2.06
C LEU A 283 -5.12 -18.72 -2.75
N PRO A 284 -4.19 -19.53 -3.26
CA PRO A 284 -4.52 -20.85 -3.78
C PRO A 284 -5.00 -21.73 -2.62
N ASP A 285 -5.97 -22.62 -2.86
CA ASP A 285 -6.41 -23.57 -1.83
C ASP A 285 -5.23 -24.34 -1.24
N TRP A 286 -5.08 -24.24 0.09
CA TRP A 286 -3.88 -24.73 0.76
C TRP A 286 -3.73 -26.25 0.61
N ASP A 287 -4.80 -26.99 0.92
CA ASP A 287 -4.78 -28.45 0.95
C ASP A 287 -4.59 -29.04 -0.45
N THR A 288 -5.08 -28.35 -1.49
CA THR A 288 -4.93 -28.77 -2.88
C THR A 288 -3.54 -28.48 -3.45
N TYR A 289 -2.96 -27.31 -3.16
CA TYR A 289 -1.79 -26.81 -3.90
C TYR A 289 -0.48 -26.82 -3.10
N PHE A 290 -0.50 -26.82 -1.76
CA PHE A 290 0.73 -26.78 -0.98
C PHE A 290 1.61 -28.00 -1.23
N GLU A 291 1.03 -29.21 -1.25
CA GLU A 291 1.78 -30.45 -1.49
C GLU A 291 2.44 -30.46 -2.89
N LYS A 292 1.76 -29.87 -3.89
CA LYS A 292 2.29 -29.73 -5.25
C LYS A 292 3.43 -28.72 -5.31
N LEU A 293 3.29 -27.59 -4.61
CA LEU A 293 4.37 -26.61 -4.43
C LEU A 293 5.58 -27.25 -3.75
N ALA A 294 5.39 -27.95 -2.64
CA ALA A 294 6.48 -28.60 -1.92
C ALA A 294 7.24 -29.61 -2.79
N LYS A 295 6.55 -30.38 -3.63
CA LYS A 295 7.19 -31.30 -4.58
C LYS A 295 7.98 -30.58 -5.66
N LEU A 296 7.42 -29.51 -6.23
CA LEU A 296 8.08 -28.70 -7.25
C LEU A 296 9.34 -28.00 -6.70
N GLU A 297 9.22 -27.38 -5.54
CA GLU A 297 10.35 -26.74 -4.84
C GLU A 297 11.40 -27.77 -4.41
N TYR A 298 11.00 -28.97 -3.99
CA TYR A 298 11.95 -30.04 -3.67
C TYR A 298 12.67 -30.58 -4.91
N GLN A 299 11.99 -30.69 -6.05
CA GLN A 299 12.63 -31.02 -7.33
C GLN A 299 13.71 -29.99 -7.68
N SER A 300 13.39 -28.70 -7.57
CA SER A 300 14.33 -27.59 -7.71
C SER A 300 15.52 -27.73 -6.74
N TYR A 301 15.26 -28.01 -5.47
CA TYR A 301 16.29 -28.27 -4.45
C TYR A 301 17.20 -29.45 -4.79
N GLN A 302 16.67 -30.57 -5.26
CA GLN A 302 17.49 -31.71 -5.67
C GLN A 302 18.41 -31.34 -6.83
N MET A 303 17.92 -30.53 -7.77
CA MET A 303 18.71 -30.06 -8.90
C MET A 303 19.83 -29.09 -8.48
N ILE A 304 19.62 -28.27 -7.44
CA ILE A 304 20.67 -27.41 -6.85
C ILE A 304 21.89 -28.22 -6.44
N TRP A 305 21.69 -29.38 -5.81
CA TRP A 305 22.80 -30.21 -5.30
C TRP A 305 23.31 -31.25 -6.31
N LYS A 306 22.54 -31.55 -7.36
CA LYS A 306 22.90 -32.49 -8.42
C LYS A 306 23.68 -31.83 -9.57
N TYR A 307 23.40 -30.56 -9.88
CA TYR A 307 23.94 -29.86 -11.04
C TYR A 307 24.66 -28.57 -10.66
N GLU A 308 25.98 -28.52 -10.87
CA GLU A 308 26.82 -27.34 -10.58
C GLU A 308 26.33 -26.05 -11.26
N THR A 309 25.77 -26.15 -12.47
CA THR A 309 25.19 -25.01 -13.20
C THR A 309 23.95 -24.45 -12.51
N VAL A 310 23.10 -25.32 -11.96
CA VAL A 310 21.92 -24.94 -11.20
C VAL A 310 22.34 -24.32 -9.87
N HIS A 311 23.29 -24.94 -9.16
CA HIS A 311 23.84 -24.41 -7.92
C HIS A 311 24.33 -22.95 -8.08
N LYS A 312 25.15 -22.69 -9.10
CA LYS A 312 25.66 -21.33 -9.40
C LYS A 312 24.55 -20.33 -9.72
N GLU A 313 23.48 -20.74 -10.36
CA GLU A 313 22.37 -19.84 -10.69
C GLU A 313 21.46 -19.60 -9.49
N PHE A 314 21.23 -20.62 -8.65
CA PHE A 314 20.57 -20.49 -7.35
C PHE A 314 21.31 -19.49 -6.46
N GLU A 315 22.63 -19.60 -6.32
CA GLU A 315 23.44 -18.67 -5.52
C GLU A 315 23.32 -17.21 -5.97
N LYS A 316 23.07 -16.95 -7.26
CA LYS A 316 22.79 -15.58 -7.75
C LYS A 316 21.40 -15.10 -7.36
N CYS A 317 20.42 -15.99 -7.34
CA CYS A 317 19.04 -15.69 -6.94
C CYS A 317 18.95 -15.50 -5.43
N ALA A 318 19.56 -16.40 -4.64
CA ALA A 318 19.54 -16.39 -3.19
C ALA A 318 20.08 -15.09 -2.58
N LYS A 319 21.06 -14.43 -3.23
CA LYS A 319 21.58 -13.12 -2.82
C LYS A 319 20.55 -11.99 -2.78
N GLU A 320 19.44 -12.12 -3.52
CA GLU A 320 18.39 -11.09 -3.59
C GLU A 320 17.03 -11.60 -3.10
N HIS A 321 16.81 -12.91 -3.17
CA HIS A 321 15.50 -13.53 -2.95
C HIS A 321 15.49 -14.53 -1.79
N VAL A 322 16.56 -14.63 -1.00
CA VAL A 322 16.59 -15.39 0.27
C VAL A 322 17.27 -14.52 1.32
N ASN A 323 16.50 -13.66 1.98
CA ASN A 323 17.06 -12.64 2.87
C ASN A 323 17.33 -13.14 4.31
N ASN A 324 16.88 -14.34 4.66
CA ASN A 324 17.04 -14.91 6.00
C ASN A 324 17.94 -16.16 5.97
N ASP A 325 19.11 -16.08 6.60
CA ASP A 325 20.09 -17.17 6.66
C ASP A 325 19.60 -18.42 7.40
N ASP A 326 18.71 -18.28 8.40
CA ASP A 326 18.08 -19.42 9.08
C ASP A 326 17.17 -20.19 8.12
N ILE A 327 16.32 -19.47 7.38
CA ILE A 327 15.47 -20.06 6.34
C ILE A 327 16.34 -20.71 5.26
N ARG A 328 17.42 -20.04 4.86
CA ARG A 328 18.37 -20.58 3.89
C ARG A 328 18.94 -21.90 4.34
N PHE A 329 19.42 -21.98 5.59
CA PHE A 329 20.00 -23.18 6.16
C PHE A 329 18.96 -24.29 6.33
N ARG A 330 17.75 -23.98 6.81
CA ARG A 330 16.70 -24.98 7.07
C ARG A 330 16.14 -25.60 5.79
N ILE A 331 15.94 -24.80 4.74
CA ILE A 331 15.31 -25.25 3.50
C ILE A 331 16.33 -25.73 2.45
N TYR A 332 17.47 -25.05 2.32
CA TYR A 332 18.35 -25.23 1.16
C TYR A 332 19.72 -25.85 1.47
N ARG A 333 20.04 -26.25 2.70
CA ARG A 333 21.30 -26.97 3.00
C ARG A 333 21.33 -28.35 2.32
N GLU A 334 22.52 -28.86 2.04
CA GLU A 334 22.68 -30.19 1.47
C GLU A 334 22.18 -31.29 2.43
N GLY A 335 21.60 -32.35 1.88
CA GLY A 335 21.23 -33.56 2.63
C GLY A 335 19.86 -33.55 3.30
N VAL A 336 19.04 -32.52 3.06
CA VAL A 336 17.63 -32.46 3.50
C VAL A 336 16.79 -33.44 2.66
N ASP A 337 15.99 -34.29 3.31
CA ASP A 337 15.02 -35.17 2.65
C ASP A 337 13.68 -34.47 2.39
N TYR A 338 12.78 -35.10 1.64
CA TYR A 338 11.50 -34.49 1.28
C TYR A 338 10.61 -34.17 2.49
N SER A 339 10.58 -35.04 3.50
CA SER A 339 9.73 -34.85 4.67
C SER A 339 10.19 -33.65 5.49
N GLU A 340 11.51 -33.53 5.69
CA GLU A 340 12.11 -32.36 6.34
C GLU A 340 11.88 -31.10 5.50
N PHE A 341 12.20 -31.12 4.20
CA PHE A 341 12.02 -29.98 3.30
C PHE A 341 10.58 -29.45 3.30
N SER A 342 9.60 -30.34 3.12
CA SER A 342 8.18 -29.98 3.10
C SER A 342 7.73 -29.41 4.44
N GLY A 343 8.20 -29.96 5.56
CA GLY A 343 7.95 -29.46 6.91
C GLY A 343 8.52 -28.05 7.12
N GLU A 344 9.76 -27.82 6.70
CA GLU A 344 10.42 -26.51 6.83
C GLU A 344 9.76 -25.45 5.95
N LEU A 345 9.46 -25.78 4.69
CA LEU A 345 8.73 -24.90 3.78
C LEU A 345 7.34 -24.54 4.32
N LYS A 346 6.61 -25.53 4.88
CA LYS A 346 5.32 -25.31 5.53
C LYS A 346 5.43 -24.36 6.71
N SER A 347 6.47 -24.50 7.53
CA SER A 347 6.68 -23.68 8.72
C SER A 347 6.90 -22.19 8.38
N VAL A 348 7.44 -21.91 7.18
CA VAL A 348 7.65 -20.55 6.68
C VAL A 348 6.39 -20.01 6.00
N LEU A 349 5.76 -20.78 5.10
CA LEU A 349 4.65 -20.30 4.28
C LEU A 349 3.31 -20.22 5.03
N LEU A 350 2.98 -21.22 5.86
CA LEU A 350 1.65 -21.33 6.45
C LEU A 350 1.27 -20.13 7.34
N PRO A 351 2.15 -19.61 8.22
CA PRO A 351 1.82 -18.43 9.02
C PRO A 351 1.53 -17.18 8.15
N VAL A 352 2.31 -17.01 7.08
CA VAL A 352 2.15 -15.88 6.14
C VAL A 352 0.83 -16.02 5.37
N TYR A 353 0.51 -17.22 4.89
CA TYR A 353 -0.75 -17.54 4.21
C TYR A 353 -1.96 -17.26 5.10
N GLN A 354 -1.96 -17.77 6.33
CA GLN A 354 -3.07 -17.58 7.28
C GLN A 354 -3.25 -16.11 7.66
N SER A 355 -2.14 -15.36 7.78
CA SER A 355 -2.23 -13.93 8.06
C SER A 355 -2.80 -13.14 6.87
N ALA A 356 -2.44 -13.50 5.63
CA ALA A 356 -3.06 -12.95 4.44
C ALA A 356 -4.58 -13.26 4.39
N GLU A 357 -4.97 -14.49 4.68
CA GLU A 357 -6.38 -14.90 4.74
C GLU A 357 -7.17 -14.05 5.75
N ASN A 358 -6.62 -13.87 6.96
CA ASN A 358 -7.22 -13.01 7.99
C ASN A 358 -7.32 -11.52 7.58
N CYS A 359 -6.49 -11.08 6.63
CA CYS A 359 -6.58 -9.74 6.04
C CYS A 359 -7.58 -9.65 4.86
N GLY A 360 -8.37 -10.70 4.62
CA GLY A 360 -9.47 -10.71 3.64
C GLY A 360 -9.04 -11.08 2.22
N PHE A 361 -7.86 -11.66 2.03
CA PHE A 361 -7.47 -12.23 0.74
C PHE A 361 -8.30 -13.49 0.44
N GLY A 362 -8.94 -13.55 -0.73
CA GLY A 362 -9.87 -14.62 -1.09
C GLY A 362 -9.17 -15.92 -1.44
N ARG A 363 -9.86 -17.06 -1.27
CA ARG A 363 -9.38 -18.37 -1.74
C ARG A 363 -9.66 -18.58 -3.23
N TRP A 364 -8.83 -19.38 -3.88
CA TRP A 364 -8.92 -19.69 -5.29
C TRP A 364 -8.52 -21.13 -5.59
N GLU A 365 -9.28 -21.74 -6.49
CA GLU A 365 -8.97 -23.03 -7.10
C GLU A 365 -9.02 -22.86 -8.61
N TYR A 366 -8.06 -23.47 -9.30
CA TYR A 366 -8.03 -23.54 -10.75
C TYR A 366 -9.21 -24.38 -11.26
N LYS A 367 -9.91 -23.85 -12.28
CA LYS A 367 -11.09 -24.48 -12.87
C LYS A 367 -10.83 -24.98 -14.28
#